data_AF-A0A7C1BP02-F1
#
_entry.id   AF-A0A7C1BP02-F1
#
_cell.length_a   1.000
_cell.length_b   1.000
_cell.length_c   1.000
_cell.angle_alpha   90.00
_cell.angle_beta   90.00
_cell.angle_gamma   90.00
#
_symmetry.space_group_name_H-M   'P 1'
#
loop_
_entity.id
_entity.type
_entity.pdbx_description
1 polymer ?
#
loop_
_entity_poly.entity_id
_entity_poly.type
_entity_poly.pdbx_seq_one_letter_code
_entity_poly.pdbx_strand_id
1 'polypeptide(L)'
;MKNSKILSLVFICLLSISCSVNRIAINLVGKFIEDGTTILYTEENLSIARSFIANNIKTLEILLSKNPDNKKINLLLCQALCAYAVGFVEDEDTLQALKLYQRAFQ
;
A
#
# COMPACT_ATOMS: atom_id res chain seq x y z
N MET A 1 41.65 0.14 22.88
CA MET A 1 40.75 1.27 22.52
C MET A 1 40.38 1.33 21.03
N LYS A 2 41.30 1.11 20.08
CA LYS A 2 41.02 1.17 18.62
C LYS A 2 39.97 0.14 18.15
N ASN A 3 40.04 -1.09 18.66
CA ASN A 3 39.13 -2.19 18.28
C ASN A 3 37.69 -1.99 18.81
N SER A 4 37.52 -1.29 19.93
CA SER A 4 36.21 -0.96 20.51
C SER A 4 35.46 0.07 19.67
N LYS A 5 36.16 1.05 19.08
CA LYS A 5 35.55 2.03 18.15
C LYS A 5 35.09 1.38 16.85
N ILE A 6 35.85 0.41 16.32
CA ILE A 6 35.49 -0.36 15.12
C ILE A 6 34.25 -1.22 15.39
N LEU A 7 34.21 -1.90 16.54
CA LEU A 7 33.06 -2.74 16.91
C LEU A 7 31.78 -1.89 17.10
N SER A 8 31.90 -0.71 17.70
CA SER A 8 30.80 0.24 17.84
C SER A 8 30.30 0.78 16.49
N LEU A 9 31.20 1.05 15.55
CA LEU A 9 30.84 1.50 14.20
C LEU A 9 30.10 0.42 13.40
N VAL A 10 30.55 -0.83 13.49
CA VAL A 10 29.88 -1.99 12.87
C VAL A 10 28.48 -2.18 13.44
N PHE A 11 28.31 -2.03 14.75
CA PHE A 11 27.00 -2.14 15.41
C PHE A 11 26.03 -1.04 14.95
N ILE A 12 26.50 0.21 14.78
CA ILE A 12 25.69 1.32 14.25
C ILE A 12 25.28 1.06 12.78
N CYS A 13 26.19 0.55 11.94
CA CYS A 13 25.87 0.14 10.58
C CYS A 13 24.79 -0.95 10.52
N LEU A 14 24.84 -1.94 11.43
CA LEU A 14 23.85 -3.02 11.48
C LEU A 14 22.45 -2.51 11.86
N LEU A 15 22.35 -1.55 12.79
CA LEU A 15 21.06 -0.94 13.17
C LEU A 15 20.44 -0.12 12.02
N SER A 16 21.26 0.44 11.15
CA SER A 16 20.83 1.22 9.97
C SER A 16 20.09 0.36 8.93
N ILE A 17 20.41 -0.93 8.85
CA ILE A 17 19.85 -1.86 7.84
C ILE A 17 18.39 -2.22 8.17
N SER A 18 18.02 -2.28 9.45
CA SER A 18 16.66 -2.66 9.89
C SER A 18 15.57 -1.71 9.35
N CYS A 19 15.85 -0.41 9.35
CA CYS A 19 14.94 0.59 8.77
C CYS A 19 14.79 0.40 7.25
N SER A 20 15.84 -0.10 6.58
CA SER A 20 15.83 -0.38 5.15
C SER A 20 15.06 -1.65 4.79
N VAL A 21 15.10 -2.71 5.60
CA VAL A 21 14.44 -3.99 5.29
C VAL A 21 12.92 -3.84 5.25
N ASN A 22 12.32 -3.14 6.23
CA ASN A 22 10.88 -2.87 6.22
C ASN A 22 10.46 -2.07 4.97
N ARG A 23 11.27 -1.08 4.58
CA ARG A 23 11.02 -0.29 3.37
C ARG A 23 11.05 -1.15 2.10
N ILE A 24 12.00 -2.07 2.00
CA ILE A 24 12.10 -3.03 0.90
C ILE A 24 10.87 -3.93 0.86
N ALA A 25 10.50 -4.53 2.00
CA ALA A 25 9.34 -5.41 2.09
C ALA A 25 8.05 -4.70 1.67
N ILE A 26 7.81 -3.49 2.18
CA ILE A 26 6.64 -2.67 1.81
C ILE A 26 6.60 -2.42 0.31
N ASN A 27 7.73 -2.07 -0.31
CA ASN A 27 7.79 -1.82 -1.75
C ASN A 27 7.53 -3.08 -2.58
N LEU A 28 8.01 -4.24 -2.12
CA LEU A 28 7.76 -5.52 -2.79
C LEU A 28 6.28 -5.89 -2.75
N VAL A 29 5.62 -5.74 -1.60
CA VAL A 29 4.17 -5.98 -1.48
C VAL A 29 3.39 -4.98 -2.34
N GLY A 30 3.77 -3.70 -2.33
CA GLY A 30 3.14 -2.69 -3.19
C GLY A 30 3.25 -3.03 -4.67
N LYS A 31 4.42 -3.50 -5.13
CA LYS A 31 4.61 -3.97 -6.50
C LYS A 31 3.76 -5.20 -6.82
N PHE A 32 3.67 -6.16 -5.89
CA PHE A 32 2.82 -7.34 -6.08
C PHE A 32 1.33 -6.96 -6.26
N ILE A 33 0.84 -5.97 -5.50
CA ILE A 33 -0.54 -5.47 -5.65
C ILE A 33 -0.73 -4.76 -6.99
N GLU A 34 0.24 -3.96 -7.42
CA GLU A 34 0.23 -3.28 -8.73
C GLU A 34 0.20 -4.31 -9.90
N ASP A 35 1.06 -5.32 -9.85
CA ASP A 35 1.09 -6.41 -10.83
C ASP A 35 -0.25 -7.18 -10.81
N GLY A 36 -0.80 -7.47 -9.62
CA GLY A 36 -2.11 -8.09 -9.45
C GLY A 36 -3.27 -7.25 -9.99
N THR A 37 -3.17 -5.92 -9.93
CA THR A 37 -4.17 -5.01 -10.52
C THR A 37 -4.19 -5.12 -12.05
N THR A 38 -3.05 -5.39 -12.68
CA THR A 38 -3.01 -5.63 -14.14
C THR A 38 -3.77 -6.90 -14.51
N ILE A 39 -3.68 -7.95 -13.68
CA ILE A 39 -4.44 -9.20 -13.87
C ILE A 39 -5.94 -8.96 -13.64
N LEU A 40 -6.28 -8.14 -12.63
CA LEU A 40 -7.65 -7.75 -12.32
C LEU A 40 -8.39 -7.12 -13.51
N TYR A 41 -7.71 -6.39 -14.38
CA TYR A 41 -8.35 -5.76 -15.56
C TYR A 41 -8.92 -6.77 -16.57
N THR A 42 -8.49 -8.02 -16.50
CA THR A 42 -9.03 -9.12 -17.30
C THR A 42 -10.04 -9.97 -16.55
N GLU A 43 -10.38 -9.61 -15.31
CA GLU A 43 -11.34 -10.35 -14.50
C GLU A 43 -12.77 -10.04 -14.94
N GLU A 44 -13.50 -11.07 -15.38
CA GLU A 44 -14.89 -10.96 -15.80
C GLU A 44 -15.86 -11.07 -14.61
N ASN A 45 -15.44 -11.70 -13.51
CA ASN A 45 -16.26 -11.88 -12.33
C ASN A 45 -16.17 -10.66 -11.40
N LEU A 46 -17.21 -9.82 -11.43
CA LEU A 46 -17.31 -8.61 -10.61
C LEU A 46 -17.23 -8.86 -9.10
N SER A 47 -17.66 -10.04 -8.61
CA SER A 47 -17.57 -10.37 -7.18
C SER A 47 -16.11 -10.60 -6.74
N ILE A 48 -15.32 -11.27 -7.61
CA ILE A 48 -13.89 -11.43 -7.41
C ILE A 48 -13.21 -10.07 -7.47
N ALA A 49 -13.55 -9.25 -8.47
CA ALA A 49 -12.98 -7.92 -8.62
C ALA A 49 -13.25 -7.00 -7.42
N ARG A 50 -14.51 -6.98 -6.94
CA ARG A 50 -14.93 -6.24 -5.74
C ARG A 50 -14.13 -6.66 -4.52
N SER A 51 -14.00 -7.97 -4.31
CA SER A 51 -13.29 -8.55 -3.17
C SER A 51 -11.79 -8.25 -3.22
N PHE A 52 -11.17 -8.37 -4.39
CA PHE A 52 -9.76 -8.04 -4.58
C PHE A 52 -9.47 -6.58 -4.23
N ILE A 53 -10.25 -5.63 -4.77
CA ILE A 53 -10.02 -4.20 -4.52
C ILE A 53 -10.28 -3.87 -3.04
N ALA A 54 -11.40 -4.34 -2.47
CA ALA A 54 -11.74 -4.10 -1.06
C ALA A 54 -10.64 -4.58 -0.11
N ASN A 55 -10.11 -5.79 -0.34
CA ASN A 55 -9.05 -6.36 0.50
C ASN A 55 -7.73 -5.58 0.34
N ASN A 56 -7.39 -5.19 -0.89
CA ASN A 56 -6.15 -4.47 -1.15
C ASN A 56 -6.17 -3.03 -0.62
N ILE A 57 -7.32 -2.36 -0.53
CA ILE A 57 -7.43 -1.06 0.17
C ILE A 57 -6.89 -1.17 1.59
N LYS A 58 -7.33 -2.17 2.36
CA LYS A 58 -6.89 -2.33 3.76
C LYS A 58 -5.41 -2.69 3.85
N THR A 59 -4.93 -3.54 2.94
CA THR A 59 -3.51 -3.88 2.85
C THR A 59 -2.66 -2.64 2.59
N LEU A 60 -3.04 -1.80 1.62
CA LEU A 60 -2.33 -0.57 1.28
C LEU A 60 -2.35 0.45 2.43
N GLU A 61 -3.45 0.58 3.17
CA GLU A 61 -3.51 1.40 4.39
C GLU A 61 -2.53 0.91 5.46
N ILE A 62 -2.43 -0.41 5.68
CA ILE A 62 -1.48 -1.00 6.62
C ILE A 62 -0.05 -0.67 6.18
N LEU A 63 0.28 -0.85 4.90
CA LEU A 63 1.61 -0.55 4.36
C LEU A 63 1.95 0.94 4.51
N LEU A 64 1.01 1.83 4.20
CA LEU A 64 1.21 3.28 4.32
C LEU A 64 1.38 3.70 5.78
N SER A 65 0.66 3.09 6.72
CA SER A 65 0.83 3.36 8.16
C SER A 65 2.24 3.03 8.68
N LYS A 66 2.95 2.11 8.00
CA LYS A 66 4.34 1.73 8.33
C LYS A 66 5.38 2.56 7.59
N ASN A 67 5.02 3.22 6.50
CA ASN A 67 5.91 4.07 5.71
C ASN A 67 5.10 5.22 5.06
N PRO A 68 4.72 6.26 5.85
CA PRO A 68 3.76 7.28 5.44
C PRO A 68 4.19 8.10 4.21
N ASP A 69 5.50 8.27 4.02
CA ASP A 69 6.05 9.05 2.91
C ASP A 69 6.16 8.25 1.59
N ASN A 70 5.64 7.02 1.56
CA ASN A 70 5.70 6.18 0.38
C ASN A 70 4.66 6.59 -0.67
N LYS A 71 5.07 7.52 -1.54
CA LYS A 71 4.23 8.05 -2.65
C LYS A 71 3.64 6.96 -3.55
N LYS A 72 4.34 5.85 -3.76
CA LYS A 72 3.84 4.76 -4.61
C LYS A 72 2.66 4.03 -3.95
N ILE A 73 2.79 3.71 -2.66
CA ILE A 73 1.70 3.07 -1.89
C ILE A 73 0.51 4.03 -1.74
N ASN A 74 0.77 5.32 -1.51
CA ASN A 74 -0.29 6.33 -1.45
C ASN A 74 -1.07 6.39 -2.78
N LEU A 75 -0.37 6.46 -3.93
CA LEU A 75 -1.01 6.45 -5.25
C LEU A 75 -1.85 5.19 -5.48
N LEU A 76 -1.33 4.01 -5.14
CA LEU A 76 -2.08 2.75 -5.25
C LEU A 76 -3.33 2.75 -4.36
N LEU A 77 -3.25 3.30 -3.15
CA LEU A 77 -4.40 3.41 -2.25
C LEU A 77 -5.47 4.36 -2.82
N CYS A 78 -5.05 5.52 -3.35
CA CYS A 78 -5.93 6.46 -4.03
C CYS A 78 -6.67 5.80 -5.19
N GLN A 79 -5.94 5.10 -6.07
CA GLN A 79 -6.50 4.36 -7.20
C GLN A 79 -7.50 3.30 -6.74
N ALA A 80 -7.15 2.50 -5.73
CA ALA A 80 -8.02 1.45 -5.22
C ALA A 80 -9.30 2.02 -4.58
N LEU A 81 -9.21 3.10 -3.81
CA LEU A 81 -10.36 3.79 -3.21
C LEU A 81 -11.31 4.35 -4.28
N CYS A 82 -10.77 5.05 -5.28
CA CYS A 82 -11.56 5.59 -6.38
C CYS A 82 -12.21 4.48 -7.23
N ALA A 83 -11.44 3.45 -7.59
CA ALA A 83 -11.95 2.31 -8.35
C ALA A 83 -13.05 1.55 -7.59
N TYR A 84 -12.90 1.39 -6.27
CA TYR A 84 -13.92 0.75 -5.45
C TYR A 84 -15.19 1.59 -5.33
N ALA A 85 -15.04 2.90 -5.16
CA ALA A 85 -16.16 3.82 -5.06
C ALA A 85 -17.00 3.80 -6.34
N VAL A 86 -16.37 4.05 -7.50
CA VAL A 86 -17.06 4.11 -8.80
C VAL A 86 -17.57 2.74 -9.24
N GLY A 87 -16.81 1.67 -9.00
CA GLY A 87 -17.13 0.35 -9.54
C GLY A 87 -18.17 -0.42 -8.73
N PHE A 88 -18.35 -0.09 -7.44
CA PHE A 88 -19.14 -0.96 -6.55
C PHE A 88 -19.95 -0.25 -5.46
N VAL A 89 -19.86 1.09 -5.31
CA VAL A 89 -20.54 1.80 -4.20
C VAL A 89 -21.42 2.94 -4.69
N GLU A 90 -20.98 3.73 -5.67
CA GLU A 90 -21.62 4.99 -6.05
C GLU A 90 -23.09 4.85 -6.48
N ASP A 91 -23.41 3.80 -7.23
CA ASP A 91 -24.77 3.51 -7.71
C ASP A 91 -25.72 3.08 -6.57
N GLU A 92 -25.18 2.52 -5.49
CA GLU A 92 -25.96 2.01 -4.34
C GLU A 92 -26.07 3.05 -3.22
N ASP A 93 -24.97 3.75 -2.92
CA ASP A 93 -24.85 4.72 -1.83
C ASP A 93 -23.84 5.82 -2.18
N THR A 94 -24.36 6.90 -2.77
CA THR A 94 -23.57 8.07 -3.18
C THR A 94 -22.86 8.75 -2.00
N LEU A 95 -23.46 8.74 -0.80
CA LEU A 95 -22.84 9.35 0.38
C LEU A 95 -21.63 8.53 0.85
N GLN A 96 -21.73 7.20 0.77
CA GLN A 96 -20.61 6.33 1.08
C GLN A 96 -19.51 6.42 0.03
N ALA A 97 -19.84 6.53 -1.26
CA ALA A 97 -18.87 6.77 -2.32
C ALA A 97 -18.13 8.11 -2.12
N LEU A 98 -18.84 9.19 -1.76
CA LEU A 98 -18.22 10.49 -1.44
C LEU A 98 -17.16 10.37 -0.34
N LYS A 99 -17.44 9.62 0.73
CA LYS A 99 -16.45 9.40 1.81
C LYS A 99 -15.21 8.66 1.31
N LEU A 100 -15.36 7.72 0.38
CA LEU A 100 -14.23 7.01 -0.24
C LEU A 100 -13.39 7.94 -1.11
N TYR A 101 -14.03 8.77 -1.93
CA TYR A 101 -13.32 9.78 -2.74
C TYR A 101 -12.59 10.79 -1.85
N GLN A 102 -13.22 11.29 -0.80
CA GLN A 102 -12.56 12.21 0.15
C GLN A 102 -11.32 11.58 0.80
N ARG A 103 -11.40 10.30 1.17
CA ARG A 103 -10.24 9.56 1.69
C ARG A 103 -9.13 9.41 0.66
N ALA A 104 -9.46 9.28 -0.63
CA ALA A 104 -8.48 9.15 -1.70
C ALA A 104 -7.68 10.44 -1.95
N PHE A 105 -8.17 11.60 -1.50
CA PHE A 105 -7.50 12.90 -1.62
C PHE A 105 -6.60 13.27 -0.43
N GLN A 106 -6.56 12.45 0.62
CA GLN A 106 -5.77 12.67 1.84
C GLN A 106 -4.36 12.07 1.70
#